data_AF-A0A4E0R2N4-F1
#
_entry.id   AF-A0A4E0R2N4-F1
#
_cell.length_a   1.000
_cell.length_b   1.000
_cell.length_c   1.000
_cell.angle_alpha   90.00
_cell.angle_beta   90.00
_cell.angle_gamma   90.00
#
_symmetry.space_group_name_H-M   'P 1'
#
loop_
_entity.id
_entity.type
_entity.pdbx_description
1 polymer ?
#
loop_
_entity_poly.entity_id
_entity_poly.type
_entity_poly.pdbx_seq_one_letter_code
_entity_poly.pdbx_strand_id
1 'polypeptide(L)'
;MLTYDRFEIACRTLEGLLNLPYVHSVVIVWNHPIAPQQDVAWPQLHVPIKVVHMSNNSLNNRFLPLDVIETDCILSMDDDIQLRHDEIIFGFRIWRENRDRLVGFPARAHFWNATMRDWYYNSDYTCEFSMVLTGASFFHKYYTYAYTYEMPLSIREMVDKYFNCEDLAMNFLISHLTRKPPIKATIHWSFTCPYCTTTLHDHPGHYAIRSKCLNQLAARYGYNPLLYSQYRADSLLFKTRIPSTKQKCYKFI
;
A
#
# COMPACT_ATOMS: atom_id res chain seq x y z
N MET A 1 -6.72 -6.04 3.79
CA MET A 1 -6.68 -4.94 4.76
C MET A 1 -6.18 -5.49 6.08
N LEU A 2 -5.14 -4.90 6.67
CA LEU A 2 -4.67 -5.27 8.01
C LEU A 2 -5.32 -4.34 9.02
N THR A 3 -5.78 -4.87 10.16
CA THR A 3 -6.39 -4.06 11.22
C THR A 3 -5.93 -4.48 12.61
N TYR A 4 -5.76 -3.49 13.49
CA TYR A 4 -5.34 -3.64 14.89
C TYR A 4 -6.03 -2.54 15.72
N ASP A 5 -6.85 -2.91 16.72
CA ASP A 5 -7.56 -1.99 17.63
C ASP A 5 -8.36 -0.87 16.97
N ARG A 6 -8.83 -1.10 15.73
CA ARG A 6 -9.51 -0.09 14.89
C ARG A 6 -10.73 -0.66 14.17
N PHE A 7 -11.43 -1.60 14.80
CA PHE A 7 -12.55 -2.32 14.18
C PHE A 7 -13.61 -1.40 13.55
N GLU A 8 -14.04 -0.35 14.24
CA GLU A 8 -15.05 0.58 13.71
C GLU A 8 -14.58 1.34 12.47
N ILE A 9 -13.31 1.76 12.45
CA ILE A 9 -12.70 2.46 11.31
C ILE A 9 -12.58 1.48 10.13
N ALA A 10 -12.12 0.25 10.40
CA ALA A 10 -12.05 -0.82 9.41
C ALA A 10 -13.42 -1.11 8.79
N CYS A 11 -14.50 -1.17 9.58
CA CYS A 11 -15.86 -1.34 9.08
C CYS A 11 -16.28 -0.20 8.14
N ARG A 12 -16.01 1.06 8.47
CA ARG A 12 -16.31 2.19 7.59
C ARG A 12 -15.52 2.14 6.28
N THR A 13 -14.26 1.75 6.34
CA THR A 13 -13.42 1.55 5.15
C THR A 13 -13.99 0.44 4.27
N LEU A 14 -14.49 -0.65 4.87
CA LEU A 14 -15.15 -1.75 4.14
C LEU A 14 -16.47 -1.36 3.50
N GLU A 15 -17.31 -0.59 4.20
CA GLU A 15 -18.56 -0.07 3.65
C GLU A 15 -18.33 0.75 2.37
N GLY A 16 -17.20 1.47 2.30
CA GLY A 16 -16.77 2.17 1.09
C GLY A 16 -16.53 1.28 -0.13
N LEU A 17 -16.32 -0.03 0.07
CA LEU A 17 -16.12 -1.03 -1.00
C LEU A 17 -17.43 -1.70 -1.44
N LEU A 18 -18.57 -1.38 -0.81
CA LEU A 18 -19.87 -1.94 -1.19
C LEU A 18 -20.19 -1.62 -2.67
N ASN A 19 -20.56 -2.64 -3.45
CA ASN A 19 -20.86 -2.56 -4.89
C ASN A 19 -19.70 -2.08 -5.78
N LEU A 20 -18.46 -2.12 -5.29
CA LEU A 20 -17.27 -1.81 -6.08
C LEU A 20 -17.03 -2.89 -7.16
N PRO A 21 -17.01 -2.55 -8.45
CA PRO A 21 -16.72 -3.51 -9.52
C PRO A 21 -15.34 -4.14 -9.40
N TYR A 22 -15.21 -5.37 -9.94
CA TYR A 22 -13.96 -6.14 -10.03
C TYR A 22 -13.37 -6.65 -8.70
N VAL A 23 -14.03 -6.42 -7.56
CA VAL A 23 -13.63 -7.04 -6.30
C VAL A 23 -14.07 -8.51 -6.30
N HIS A 24 -13.15 -9.41 -5.99
CA HIS A 24 -13.44 -10.84 -5.84
C HIS A 24 -13.85 -11.19 -4.40
N SER A 25 -13.05 -10.73 -3.44
CA SER A 25 -13.22 -10.99 -2.02
C SER A 25 -12.42 -9.97 -1.23
N VAL A 26 -12.79 -9.73 0.03
CA VAL A 26 -12.00 -8.92 0.95
C VAL A 26 -11.32 -9.83 1.96
N VAL A 27 -10.00 -9.70 2.12
CA VAL A 27 -9.24 -10.41 3.16
C VAL A 27 -8.89 -9.43 4.28
N ILE A 28 -9.36 -9.75 5.48
CA ILE A 28 -9.02 -9.04 6.71
C ILE A 28 -7.90 -9.80 7.40
N VAL A 29 -6.75 -9.15 7.53
CA VAL A 29 -5.66 -9.63 8.37
C VAL A 29 -5.88 -9.03 9.76
N TRP A 30 -6.49 -9.83 10.62
CA TRP A 30 -6.75 -9.44 12.00
C TRP A 30 -5.46 -9.58 12.79
N ASN A 31 -4.82 -8.44 13.07
CA ASN A 31 -3.47 -8.39 13.62
C ASN A 31 -3.43 -8.40 15.15
N HIS A 32 -4.59 -8.28 15.79
CA HIS A 32 -4.68 -8.32 17.24
C HIS A 32 -4.55 -9.79 17.72
N PRO A 33 -3.70 -10.10 18.70
CA PRO A 33 -3.45 -11.49 19.14
C PRO A 33 -4.67 -12.20 19.74
N ILE A 34 -5.64 -11.43 20.23
CA ILE A 34 -6.93 -11.95 20.67
C ILE A 34 -7.88 -11.93 19.47
N ALA A 35 -8.50 -13.08 19.21
CA ALA A 35 -9.47 -13.26 18.15
C ALA A 35 -10.64 -12.28 18.28
N PRO A 36 -11.25 -11.86 17.16
CA PRO A 36 -12.47 -11.07 17.20
C PRO A 36 -13.57 -11.84 17.96
N GLN A 37 -14.41 -11.12 18.70
CA GLN A 37 -15.54 -11.75 19.39
C GLN A 37 -16.50 -12.39 18.36
N GLN A 38 -17.14 -13.50 18.71
CA GLN A 38 -17.97 -14.27 17.76
C GLN A 38 -19.21 -13.51 17.26
N ASP A 39 -19.66 -12.53 18.03
CA ASP A 39 -20.81 -11.66 17.78
C ASP A 39 -20.45 -10.39 17.00
N VAL A 40 -19.16 -10.19 16.64
CA VAL A 40 -18.72 -9.06 15.84
C VAL A 40 -19.30 -9.16 14.42
N ALA A 41 -20.22 -8.25 14.11
CA ALA A 41 -20.84 -8.14 12.80
C ALA A 41 -19.97 -7.30 11.85
N TRP A 42 -19.37 -7.95 10.85
CA TRP A 42 -18.76 -7.27 9.71
C TRP A 42 -19.84 -6.67 8.80
N PRO A 43 -19.56 -5.55 8.09
CA PRO A 43 -20.50 -4.99 7.14
C PRO A 43 -20.81 -5.99 6.02
N GLN A 44 -22.06 -6.03 5.59
CA GLN A 44 -22.48 -6.89 4.49
C GLN A 44 -22.04 -6.28 3.16
N LEU A 45 -21.10 -6.96 2.49
CA LEU A 45 -20.66 -6.60 1.15
C LEU A 45 -21.27 -7.54 0.12
N HIS A 46 -21.31 -7.09 -1.14
CA HIS A 46 -21.66 -7.89 -2.31
C HIS A 46 -20.67 -9.05 -2.61
N VAL A 47 -19.57 -9.14 -1.86
CA VAL A 47 -18.48 -10.12 -1.97
C VAL A 47 -18.14 -10.68 -0.59
N PRO A 48 -17.57 -11.89 -0.50
CA PRO A 48 -17.22 -12.47 0.79
C PRO A 48 -16.10 -11.69 1.50
N ILE A 49 -16.27 -11.49 2.81
CA ILE A 49 -15.22 -11.06 3.73
C ILE A 49 -14.62 -12.31 4.37
N LYS A 50 -13.32 -12.52 4.16
CA LYS A 50 -12.54 -13.62 4.75
C LYS A 50 -11.62 -13.05 5.83
N VAL A 51 -11.82 -13.45 7.08
CA VAL A 51 -11.02 -12.98 8.22
C VAL A 51 -9.96 -14.02 8.55
N VAL A 52 -8.70 -13.59 8.62
CA VAL A 52 -7.55 -14.44 8.99
C VAL A 52 -6.92 -13.87 10.25
N HIS A 53 -6.97 -14.65 11.33
CA HIS A 53 -6.44 -14.30 12.64
C HIS A 53 -4.93 -14.54 12.71
N MET A 54 -4.17 -13.54 13.15
CA MET A 54 -2.72 -13.62 13.33
C MET A 54 -2.36 -13.85 14.80
N SER A 55 -1.29 -14.61 15.05
CA SER A 55 -0.82 -14.90 16.41
C SER A 55 -0.11 -13.72 17.08
N ASN A 56 0.33 -12.73 16.32
CA ASN A 56 1.06 -11.57 16.81
C ASN A 56 0.67 -10.30 16.02
N ASN A 57 0.94 -9.15 16.64
CA ASN A 57 0.84 -7.86 15.95
C ASN A 57 2.13 -7.61 15.17
N SER A 58 2.12 -7.91 13.87
CA SER A 58 3.22 -7.64 12.95
C SER A 58 2.73 -6.97 11.67
N LEU A 59 3.43 -5.95 11.19
CA LEU A 59 3.11 -5.32 9.90
C LEU A 59 3.38 -6.27 8.72
N ASN A 60 4.26 -7.27 8.91
CA ASN A 60 4.56 -8.27 7.87
C ASN A 60 3.34 -9.14 7.53
N ASN A 61 2.38 -9.30 8.45
CA ASN A 61 1.25 -10.22 8.31
C ASN A 61 0.37 -9.91 7.09
N ARG A 62 0.32 -8.65 6.64
CA ARG A 62 -0.43 -8.26 5.43
C ARG A 62 0.14 -8.83 4.13
N PHE A 63 1.39 -9.29 4.14
CA PHE A 63 2.11 -9.81 2.97
C PHE A 63 2.31 -11.33 3.02
N LEU A 64 1.64 -12.03 3.94
CA LEU A 64 1.66 -13.48 3.92
C LEU A 64 0.97 -14.00 2.64
N PRO A 65 1.49 -15.07 2.02
CA PRO A 65 0.87 -15.70 0.87
C PRO A 65 -0.29 -16.57 1.34
N LEU A 66 -1.37 -15.93 1.79
CA LEU A 66 -2.55 -16.59 2.34
C LEU A 66 -3.31 -17.34 1.23
N ASP A 67 -3.62 -18.62 1.45
CA ASP A 67 -4.35 -19.47 0.49
C ASP A 67 -5.75 -18.93 0.13
N VAL A 68 -6.32 -18.09 1.00
CA VAL A 68 -7.61 -17.42 0.75
C VAL A 68 -7.55 -16.38 -0.37
N ILE A 69 -6.35 -15.98 -0.83
CA ILE A 69 -6.11 -15.04 -1.92
C ILE A 69 -6.06 -15.79 -3.26
N GLU A 70 -7.16 -15.70 -4.00
CA GLU A 70 -7.33 -16.43 -5.26
C GLU A 70 -6.97 -15.59 -6.51
N THR A 71 -6.92 -14.26 -6.37
CA THR A 71 -6.67 -13.34 -7.49
C THR A 71 -5.20 -12.97 -7.65
N ASP A 72 -4.74 -12.79 -8.90
CA ASP A 72 -3.39 -12.32 -9.19
C ASP A 72 -3.12 -10.89 -8.71
N CYS A 73 -4.16 -10.03 -8.70
CA CYS A 73 -4.07 -8.67 -8.18
C CYS A 73 -4.45 -8.63 -6.71
N ILE A 74 -3.65 -7.93 -5.91
CA ILE A 74 -3.99 -7.57 -4.53
C ILE A 74 -4.05 -6.04 -4.46
N LEU A 75 -5.20 -5.50 -4.08
CA LEU A 75 -5.31 -4.14 -3.54
C LEU A 75 -5.02 -4.20 -2.04
N SER A 76 -3.86 -3.68 -1.65
CA SER A 76 -3.51 -3.51 -0.25
C SER A 76 -3.93 -2.12 0.22
N MET A 77 -4.70 -2.12 1.32
CA MET A 77 -5.24 -0.93 1.95
C MET A 77 -5.00 -0.96 3.45
N ASP A 78 -4.60 0.17 4.02
CA ASP A 78 -4.63 0.40 5.47
C ASP A 78 -6.09 0.61 5.91
N ASP A 79 -6.38 0.30 7.17
CA ASP A 79 -7.74 0.30 7.70
C ASP A 79 -8.36 1.70 7.88
N ASP A 80 -7.54 2.74 7.77
CA ASP A 80 -7.92 4.15 7.88
C ASP A 80 -7.92 4.89 6.53
N ILE A 81 -7.74 4.17 5.41
CA ILE A 81 -7.66 4.76 4.07
C ILE A 81 -8.97 4.60 3.32
N GLN A 82 -9.59 5.73 2.98
CA GLN A 82 -10.78 5.78 2.14
C GLN A 82 -10.40 6.13 0.70
N LEU A 83 -10.72 5.23 -0.23
CA LEU A 83 -10.58 5.43 -1.66
C LEU A 83 -11.96 5.41 -2.32
N ARG A 84 -12.16 6.26 -3.32
CA ARG A 84 -13.38 6.25 -4.13
C ARG A 84 -13.36 5.10 -5.13
N HIS A 85 -14.55 4.67 -5.56
CA HIS A 85 -14.67 3.61 -6.56
C HIS A 85 -13.97 3.94 -7.88
N ASP A 86 -14.08 5.19 -8.35
CA ASP A 86 -13.41 5.62 -9.58
C ASP A 86 -11.89 5.49 -9.47
N GLU A 87 -11.30 5.90 -8.33
CA GLU A 87 -9.87 5.77 -8.04
C GLU A 87 -9.41 4.31 -8.02
N ILE A 88 -10.16 3.44 -7.34
CA ILE A 88 -9.83 2.01 -7.27
C ILE A 88 -9.92 1.35 -8.65
N ILE A 89 -10.99 1.62 -9.41
CA ILE A 89 -11.18 1.08 -10.76
C ILE A 89 -10.06 1.57 -11.69
N PHE A 90 -9.67 2.84 -11.60
CA PHE A 90 -8.59 3.39 -12.40
C PHE A 90 -7.24 2.78 -12.04
N GLY A 91 -6.91 2.71 -10.75
CA GLY A 91 -5.68 2.06 -10.25
C GLY A 91 -5.58 0.60 -10.68
N PHE A 92 -6.68 -0.15 -10.59
CA PHE A 92 -6.74 -1.53 -11.07
C PHE A 92 -6.48 -1.66 -12.58
N ARG A 93 -7.03 -0.74 -13.40
CA ARG A 93 -6.78 -0.73 -14.85
C ARG A 93 -5.31 -0.46 -15.17
N ILE A 94 -4.68 0.50 -14.49
CA ILE A 94 -3.24 0.77 -14.64
C ILE A 94 -2.43 -0.47 -14.28
N TRP A 95 -2.74 -1.12 -13.16
CA TRP A 95 -2.05 -2.34 -12.74
C TRP A 95 -2.23 -3.48 -13.74
N ARG A 96 -3.41 -3.65 -14.33
CA ARG A 96 -3.66 -4.69 -15.32
C ARG A 96 -2.76 -4.57 -16.56
N GLU A 97 -2.35 -3.36 -16.91
CA GLU A 97 -1.41 -3.08 -18.01
C GLU A 97 0.06 -3.09 -17.55
N ASN A 98 0.32 -3.14 -16.23
CA ASN A 98 1.65 -3.06 -15.62
C ASN A 98 1.77 -4.09 -14.48
N ARG A 99 1.41 -5.34 -14.75
CA ARG A 99 1.19 -6.39 -13.72
C ARG A 99 2.42 -6.68 -12.86
N ASP A 100 3.62 -6.41 -13.39
CA ASP A 100 4.89 -6.60 -12.69
C ASP A 100 5.26 -5.41 -11.79
N ARG A 101 4.58 -4.26 -11.86
CA ARG A 101 4.95 -3.07 -11.09
C ARG A 101 3.99 -2.83 -9.92
N LEU A 102 4.52 -2.18 -8.89
CA LEU A 102 3.70 -1.61 -7.82
C LEU A 102 2.99 -0.37 -8.35
N VAL A 103 1.66 -0.36 -8.31
CA VAL A 103 0.82 0.74 -8.78
C VAL A 103 0.06 1.30 -7.59
N GLY A 104 0.08 2.60 -7.33
CA GLY A 104 -0.71 3.13 -6.24
C GLY A 104 -0.63 4.64 -6.12
N PHE A 105 -1.08 5.15 -4.99
CA PHE A 105 -1.43 6.57 -4.87
C PHE A 105 -0.46 7.37 -3.97
N PRO A 106 -0.06 6.91 -2.77
CA PRO A 106 0.83 7.67 -1.90
C PRO A 106 2.28 7.49 -2.37
N ALA A 107 2.76 8.40 -3.20
CA ALA A 107 4.13 8.40 -3.69
C ALA A 107 5.11 9.05 -2.69
N ARG A 108 6.30 8.47 -2.58
CA ARG A 108 7.39 8.88 -1.68
C ARG A 108 8.72 8.73 -2.39
N ALA A 109 9.76 9.36 -1.86
CA ALA A 109 11.10 9.33 -2.46
C ALA A 109 12.16 8.99 -1.41
N HIS A 110 13.30 8.52 -1.90
CA HIS A 110 14.55 8.46 -1.14
C HIS A 110 15.53 9.44 -1.80
N PHE A 111 16.52 9.93 -1.07
CA PHE A 111 17.56 10.77 -1.63
C PHE A 111 18.90 10.50 -0.93
N TRP A 112 20.01 10.81 -1.60
CA TRP A 112 21.34 10.66 -1.03
C TRP A 112 21.78 11.94 -0.33
N ASN A 113 22.21 11.82 0.93
CA ASN A 113 22.90 12.89 1.62
C ASN A 113 24.42 12.70 1.46
N ALA A 114 25.05 13.54 0.65
CA ALA A 114 26.50 13.45 0.39
C ALA A 114 27.36 13.72 1.63
N THR A 115 26.87 14.54 2.56
CA THR A 115 27.59 14.90 3.80
C THR A 115 27.58 13.76 4.80
N MET A 116 26.40 13.19 5.06
CA MET A 116 26.24 12.08 6.01
C MET A 116 26.58 10.72 5.39
N ARG A 117 26.68 10.66 4.05
CA ARG A 117 26.90 9.45 3.25
C ARG A 117 25.86 8.37 3.53
N ASP A 118 24.60 8.77 3.57
CA ASP A 118 23.47 7.90 3.82
C ASP A 118 22.26 8.26 2.94
N TRP A 119 21.34 7.30 2.83
CA TRP A 119 20.04 7.50 2.20
C TRP A 119 19.06 8.07 3.23
N TYR A 120 18.24 9.04 2.83
CA TYR A 120 17.14 9.53 3.67
C TYR A 120 15.79 9.39 2.98
N TYR A 121 14.76 9.16 3.78
CA TYR A 121 13.38 9.06 3.34
C TYR A 121 12.76 10.46 3.25
N ASN A 122 12.03 10.72 2.19
CA ASN A 122 11.37 11.99 1.96
C ASN A 122 9.87 11.80 1.66
N SER A 123 9.03 12.48 2.44
CA SER A 123 7.57 12.49 2.31
C SER A 123 7.00 13.74 1.64
N ASP A 124 7.84 14.72 1.30
CA ASP A 124 7.41 15.97 0.70
C ASP A 124 6.99 15.82 -0.76
N TYR A 125 6.28 16.84 -1.25
CA TYR A 125 5.90 16.97 -2.64
C TYR A 125 7.13 17.27 -3.51
N THR A 126 7.61 16.24 -4.18
CA THR A 126 8.81 16.27 -5.03
C THR A 126 8.44 16.02 -6.50
N CYS A 127 9.34 16.39 -7.41
CA CYS A 127 9.14 16.21 -8.85
C CYS A 127 9.41 14.77 -9.33
N GLU A 128 10.01 13.95 -8.46
CA GLU A 128 10.29 12.53 -8.72
C GLU A 128 9.95 11.71 -7.49
N PHE A 129 9.66 10.44 -7.70
CA PHE A 129 9.37 9.49 -6.64
C PHE A 129 10.06 8.18 -6.95
N SER A 130 10.32 7.38 -5.93
CA SER A 130 10.95 6.07 -6.10
C SER A 130 10.17 4.97 -5.41
N MET A 131 9.12 5.34 -4.67
CA MET A 131 8.34 4.44 -3.83
C MET A 131 6.85 4.81 -3.90
N VAL A 132 6.00 3.80 -3.76
CA VAL A 132 4.56 3.93 -3.54
C VAL A 132 4.21 3.14 -2.28
N LEU A 133 3.54 3.77 -1.31
CA LEU A 133 3.23 3.10 -0.05
C LEU A 133 2.14 2.04 -0.24
N THR A 134 2.29 0.90 0.43
CA THR A 134 1.39 -0.26 0.29
C THR A 134 0.08 -0.13 1.04
N GLY A 135 -0.12 0.98 1.75
CA GLY A 135 -1.39 1.34 2.37
C GLY A 135 -2.49 1.76 1.39
N ALA A 136 -2.14 1.98 0.12
CA ALA A 136 -3.11 2.20 -0.96
C ALA A 136 -2.46 1.87 -2.31
N SER A 137 -2.26 0.58 -2.59
CA SER A 137 -1.61 0.14 -3.83
C SER A 137 -2.04 -1.25 -4.30
N PHE A 138 -1.81 -1.49 -5.59
CA PHE A 138 -2.03 -2.73 -6.30
C PHE A 138 -0.69 -3.38 -6.63
N PHE A 139 -0.59 -4.69 -6.39
CA PHE A 139 0.57 -5.49 -6.77
C PHE A 139 0.19 -6.94 -7.06
N HIS A 140 1.10 -7.66 -7.71
CA HIS A 140 0.91 -9.07 -8.03
C HIS A 140 1.03 -9.96 -6.79
N LYS A 141 0.16 -10.95 -6.61
CA LYS A 141 0.20 -11.90 -5.48
C LYS A 141 1.54 -12.60 -5.33
N TYR A 142 2.28 -12.79 -6.42
CA TYR A 142 3.66 -13.33 -6.38
C TYR A 142 4.56 -12.58 -5.38
N TYR A 143 4.37 -11.27 -5.22
CA TYR A 143 5.19 -10.50 -4.29
C TYR A 143 4.91 -10.79 -2.81
N THR A 144 3.76 -11.38 -2.44
CA THR A 144 3.56 -11.88 -1.07
C THR A 144 4.41 -13.12 -0.81
N TYR A 145 4.49 -14.03 -1.80
CA TYR A 145 5.36 -15.19 -1.77
C TYR A 145 6.83 -14.78 -1.69
N ALA A 146 7.29 -13.90 -2.60
CA ALA A 146 8.67 -13.43 -2.61
C ALA A 146 9.02 -12.66 -1.31
N TYR A 147 8.12 -11.84 -0.77
CA TYR A 147 8.32 -11.15 0.50
C TYR A 147 8.50 -12.13 1.67
N THR A 148 7.78 -13.24 1.66
CA THR A 148 7.77 -14.19 2.78
C THR A 148 8.93 -15.18 2.69
N TYR A 149 9.19 -15.73 1.50
CA TYR A 149 10.10 -16.87 1.31
C TYR A 149 11.41 -16.52 0.62
N GLU A 150 11.45 -15.50 -0.24
CA GLU A 150 12.68 -15.12 -0.97
C GLU A 150 13.43 -13.97 -0.28
N MET A 151 12.71 -13.02 0.31
CA MET A 151 13.31 -11.92 1.04
C MET A 151 14.06 -12.43 2.28
N PRO A 152 15.32 -11.99 2.51
CA PRO A 152 16.07 -12.35 3.70
C PRO A 152 15.27 -12.12 4.99
N LEU A 153 15.21 -13.14 5.86
CA LEU A 153 14.48 -13.10 7.13
C LEU A 153 14.86 -11.86 7.97
N SER A 154 16.13 -11.46 7.95
CA SER A 154 16.65 -10.31 8.69
C SER A 154 16.02 -8.96 8.28
N ILE A 155 15.41 -8.87 7.10
CA ILE A 155 14.60 -7.71 6.70
C ILE A 155 13.23 -7.74 7.38
N ARG A 156 12.56 -8.89 7.43
CA ARG A 156 11.26 -9.02 8.12
C ARG A 156 11.41 -8.82 9.62
N GLU A 157 12.50 -9.32 10.21
CA GLU A 157 12.85 -9.04 11.63
C GLU A 157 13.13 -7.56 11.88
N MET A 158 13.72 -6.84 10.92
CA MET A 158 13.90 -5.39 11.02
C MET A 158 12.54 -4.68 11.04
N VAL A 159 11.61 -5.09 10.16
CA VAL A 159 10.25 -4.55 10.11
C VAL A 159 9.54 -4.76 11.45
N ASP A 160 9.63 -5.96 12.03
CA ASP A 160 9.05 -6.25 13.35
C ASP A 160 9.72 -5.41 14.46
N LYS A 161 11.06 -5.31 14.44
CA LYS A 161 11.82 -4.56 15.42
C LYS A 161 11.48 -3.06 15.43
N TYR A 162 11.26 -2.48 14.26
CA TYR A 162 10.93 -1.06 14.12
C TYR A 162 9.43 -0.77 14.09
N PHE A 163 8.61 -1.81 13.96
CA PHE A 163 7.18 -1.71 13.72
C PHE A 163 6.87 -0.67 12.63
N ASN A 164 7.62 -0.75 11.52
CA ASN A 164 7.62 0.21 10.41
C ASN A 164 8.30 -0.43 9.18
N CYS A 165 8.26 0.27 8.04
CA CYS A 165 9.07 0.00 6.86
C CYS A 165 8.76 -1.29 6.08
N GLU A 166 7.63 -1.94 6.34
CA GLU A 166 7.15 -3.09 5.56
C GLU A 166 6.88 -2.69 4.10
N ASP A 167 6.34 -1.49 3.91
CA ASP A 167 6.11 -0.88 2.62
C ASP A 167 7.43 -0.56 1.87
N LEU A 168 8.47 -0.11 2.58
CA LEU A 168 9.79 0.15 2.03
C LEU A 168 10.45 -1.16 1.60
N ALA A 169 10.36 -2.19 2.44
CA ALA A 169 10.86 -3.53 2.13
C ALA A 169 10.17 -4.08 0.86
N MET A 170 8.86 -3.89 0.71
CA MET A 170 8.12 -4.27 -0.50
C MET A 170 8.58 -3.49 -1.74
N ASN A 171 8.79 -2.18 -1.64
CA ASN A 171 9.31 -1.37 -2.74
C ASN A 171 10.73 -1.82 -3.16
N PHE A 172 11.60 -2.12 -2.19
CA PHE A 172 12.93 -2.67 -2.45
C PHE A 172 12.85 -4.01 -3.19
N LEU A 173 11.99 -4.93 -2.71
CA LEU A 173 11.80 -6.24 -3.31
C LEU A 173 11.34 -6.15 -4.76
N ILE A 174 10.26 -5.41 -5.02
CA ILE A 174 9.70 -5.29 -6.38
C ILE A 174 10.70 -4.61 -7.31
N SER A 175 11.41 -3.57 -6.85
CA SER A 175 12.42 -2.89 -7.67
C SER A 175 13.63 -3.79 -7.94
N HIS A 176 14.04 -4.61 -6.96
CA HIS A 176 15.12 -5.60 -7.10
C HIS A 176 14.78 -6.67 -8.14
N LEU A 177 13.56 -7.22 -8.09
CA LEU A 177 13.11 -8.28 -8.98
C LEU A 177 12.87 -7.78 -10.41
N THR A 178 12.25 -6.61 -10.56
CA THR A 178 11.79 -6.13 -11.88
C THR A 178 12.72 -5.16 -12.56
N ARG A 179 13.59 -4.48 -11.79
CA ARG A 179 14.42 -3.35 -12.27
C ARG A 179 13.58 -2.23 -12.86
N LYS A 180 12.37 -2.02 -12.33
CA LYS A 180 11.44 -0.96 -12.74
C LYS A 180 11.00 -0.13 -11.52
N PRO A 181 10.80 1.19 -11.68
CA PRO A 181 10.23 2.00 -10.61
C PRO A 181 8.73 1.70 -10.41
N PRO A 182 8.10 2.14 -9.32
CA PRO A 182 6.64 2.05 -9.18
C PRO A 182 5.91 3.02 -10.13
N ILE A 183 4.57 2.90 -10.21
CA ILE A 183 3.69 3.82 -10.95
C ILE A 183 2.79 4.57 -9.97
N LYS A 184 2.83 5.90 -10.05
CA LYS A 184 1.92 6.78 -9.32
C LYS A 184 0.62 6.96 -10.11
N ALA A 185 -0.49 6.55 -9.53
CA ALA A 185 -1.84 6.81 -10.04
C ALA A 185 -2.36 8.15 -9.48
N THR A 186 -3.22 8.81 -10.24
CA THR A 186 -3.90 10.03 -9.79
C THR A 186 -5.01 9.73 -8.79
N ILE A 187 -5.10 10.61 -7.80
CA ILE A 187 -6.07 10.57 -6.71
C ILE A 187 -6.70 11.95 -6.55
N HIS A 188 -7.98 11.98 -6.16
CA HIS A 188 -8.72 13.21 -5.91
C HIS A 188 -8.46 13.77 -4.50
N TRP A 189 -8.36 12.89 -3.50
CA TRP A 189 -8.25 13.28 -2.09
C TRP A 189 -6.87 13.01 -1.48
N SER A 190 -6.62 13.64 -0.34
CA SER A 190 -5.47 13.33 0.52
C SER A 190 -5.81 12.19 1.48
N PHE A 191 -4.80 11.45 1.92
CA PHE A 191 -4.90 10.31 2.85
C PHE A 191 -5.13 10.72 4.32
N THR A 192 -6.09 11.61 4.55
CA THR A 192 -6.47 12.04 5.90
C THR A 192 -7.53 11.12 6.47
N CYS A 193 -7.31 10.60 7.68
CA CYS A 193 -8.31 9.87 8.44
C CYS A 193 -9.01 10.81 9.44
N PRO A 194 -10.23 11.30 9.15
CA PRO A 194 -10.93 12.22 10.05
C PRO A 194 -11.41 11.57 11.34
N TYR A 195 -11.42 10.23 11.41
CA TYR A 195 -11.91 9.45 12.56
C TYR A 195 -10.78 8.85 13.41
N CYS A 196 -9.52 9.11 13.05
CA CYS A 196 -8.37 8.59 13.77
C CYS A 196 -7.94 9.58 14.85
N THR A 197 -7.76 9.10 16.07
CA THR A 197 -7.23 9.90 17.19
C THR A 197 -5.71 9.95 17.20
N THR A 198 -5.07 8.85 16.80
CA THR A 198 -3.62 8.70 16.67
C THR A 198 -3.29 7.74 15.52
N THR A 199 -2.19 7.99 14.82
CA THR A 199 -1.70 7.15 13.74
C THR A 199 -0.22 6.83 13.91
N LEU A 200 0.26 5.76 13.26
CA LEU A 200 1.65 5.34 13.38
C LEU A 200 2.66 6.40 12.89
N HIS A 201 2.23 7.29 11.99
CA HIS A 201 3.08 8.37 11.48
C HIS A 201 3.19 9.57 12.42
N ASP A 202 2.31 9.67 13.42
CA ASP A 202 2.35 10.73 14.45
C ASP A 202 3.43 10.47 15.50
N HIS A 203 3.94 9.23 15.61
CA HIS A 203 4.95 8.90 16.61
C HIS A 203 6.27 9.65 16.37
N PRO A 204 6.89 10.21 17.43
CA PRO A 204 8.18 10.88 17.33
C PRO A 204 9.24 9.96 16.69
N GLY A 205 9.94 10.48 15.69
CA GLY A 205 11.01 9.74 15.01
C GLY A 205 10.54 8.80 13.90
N HIS A 206 9.25 8.75 13.55
CA HIS A 206 8.72 7.92 12.45
C HIS A 206 9.55 8.07 11.17
N TYR A 207 9.80 9.30 10.71
CA TYR A 207 10.58 9.56 9.50
C TYR A 207 12.07 9.21 9.64
N ALA A 208 12.66 9.43 10.82
CA ALA A 208 14.04 9.05 11.09
C ALA A 208 14.24 7.53 11.06
N ILE A 209 13.27 6.77 11.58
CA ILE A 209 13.22 5.31 11.49
C ILE A 209 13.17 4.88 10.02
N ARG A 210 12.36 5.52 9.18
CA ARG A 210 12.26 5.19 7.75
C ARG A 210 13.57 5.46 7.00
N SER A 211 14.27 6.57 7.27
CA SER A 211 15.63 6.80 6.75
C SER A 211 16.61 5.71 7.21
N LYS A 212 16.52 5.27 8.47
CA LYS A 212 17.34 4.16 8.99
C LYS A 212 17.03 2.84 8.26
N CYS A 213 15.75 2.55 8.01
CA CYS A 213 15.33 1.38 7.24
C CYS A 213 15.91 1.37 5.83
N LEU A 214 15.90 2.51 5.11
CA LEU A 214 16.48 2.60 3.76
C LEU A 214 17.95 2.17 3.74
N ASN A 215 18.75 2.66 4.69
CA ASN A 215 20.16 2.30 4.77
C ASN A 215 20.38 0.83 5.13
N GLN A 216 19.60 0.27 6.06
CA GLN A 216 19.74 -1.14 6.38
C GLN A 216 19.24 -2.06 5.28
N LEU A 217 18.19 -1.67 4.56
CA LEU A 217 17.73 -2.38 3.36
C LEU A 217 18.83 -2.36 2.30
N ALA A 218 19.39 -1.20 1.98
CA ALA A 218 20.49 -1.09 1.02
C ALA A 218 21.71 -1.94 1.42
N ALA A 219 22.07 -1.96 2.71
CA ALA A 219 23.14 -2.80 3.21
C ALA A 219 22.84 -4.30 3.06
N ARG A 220 21.62 -4.75 3.37
CA ARG A 220 21.23 -6.17 3.26
C ARG A 220 21.09 -6.65 1.82
N TYR A 221 20.63 -5.80 0.90
CA TYR A 221 20.60 -6.09 -0.53
C TYR A 221 21.99 -5.95 -1.20
N GLY A 222 22.95 -5.29 -0.53
CA GLY A 222 24.28 -4.97 -1.07
C GLY A 222 24.32 -3.75 -2.00
N TYR A 223 23.17 -3.15 -2.29
CA TYR A 223 22.99 -1.93 -3.08
C TYR A 223 21.58 -1.36 -2.86
N ASN A 224 21.30 -0.16 -3.37
CA ASN A 224 19.95 0.40 -3.37
C ASN A 224 19.24 0.08 -4.71
N PRO A 225 18.19 -0.76 -4.72
CA PRO A 225 17.46 -1.12 -5.92
C PRO A 225 16.38 -0.12 -6.34
N LEU A 226 16.05 0.88 -5.51
CA LEU A 226 15.01 1.83 -5.81
C LEU A 226 15.38 2.67 -7.03
N LEU A 227 14.42 2.87 -7.92
CA LEU A 227 14.58 3.66 -9.14
C LEU A 227 13.64 4.86 -9.06
N TYR A 228 14.14 6.03 -9.46
CA TYR A 228 13.32 7.23 -9.59
C TYR A 228 12.40 7.14 -10.80
N SER A 229 11.27 7.83 -10.70
CA SER A 229 10.29 8.01 -11.76
C SER A 229 9.65 9.38 -11.60
N GLN A 230 9.33 9.99 -12.74
CA GLN A 230 8.50 11.19 -12.82
C GLN A 230 7.14 10.86 -13.47
N TYR A 231 6.91 9.59 -13.79
CA TYR A 231 5.73 9.13 -14.50
C TYR A 231 4.52 9.05 -13.55
N ARG A 232 3.46 9.79 -13.89
CA ARG A 232 2.15 9.69 -13.26
C ARG A 232 1.12 9.23 -14.31
N ALA A 233 0.32 8.24 -13.95
CA ALA A 233 -0.80 7.80 -14.76
C ALA A 233 -2.05 8.63 -14.43
N ASP A 234 -2.57 9.33 -15.44
CA ASP A 234 -3.79 10.12 -15.41
C ASP A 234 -4.85 9.49 -16.33
N SER A 235 -6.14 9.69 -16.04
CA SER A 235 -7.20 9.36 -17.01
C SER A 235 -6.97 10.14 -18.30
N LEU A 236 -7.30 9.57 -19.46
CA LEU A 236 -7.13 10.22 -20.77
C LEU A 236 -7.80 11.61 -20.85
N LEU A 237 -8.91 11.80 -20.12
CA LEU A 237 -9.64 13.07 -20.08
C LEU A 237 -9.40 13.87 -18.79
N PHE A 238 -8.39 13.49 -18.00
CA PHE A 238 -8.02 14.22 -16.79
C PHE A 238 -7.69 15.67 -17.13
N LYS A 239 -8.30 16.62 -16.41
CA LYS A 239 -8.21 18.08 -16.65
C LYS A 239 -8.46 18.55 -18.09
N THR A 240 -8.94 17.69 -18.98
CA THR A 240 -9.28 18.02 -20.36
C THR A 240 -10.66 18.68 -20.40
N ARG A 241 -10.79 19.83 -21.08
CA ARG A 241 -12.10 20.44 -21.36
C ARG A 241 -12.77 19.66 -22.51
N ILE A 242 -13.99 19.21 -22.29
CA ILE A 242 -14.83 18.55 -23.30
C ILE A 242 -16.15 19.32 -23.45
N PRO A 243 -16.84 19.21 -24.60
CA PRO A 243 -18.16 19.84 -24.78
C PRO A 243 -19.15 19.44 -23.67
N SER A 244 -20.07 20.33 -23.31
CA SER A 244 -21.06 20.10 -22.24
C SER A 244 -22.00 18.91 -22.49
N THR A 245 -22.10 18.46 -23.75
CA THR A 245 -22.90 17.29 -24.17
C THR A 245 -22.15 15.96 -24.00
N LYS A 246 -20.90 15.96 -23.55
CA LYS A 246 -20.05 14.77 -23.38
C LYS A 246 -19.73 14.54 -21.90
N GLN A 247 -19.55 13.28 -21.54
CA GLN A 247 -19.20 12.86 -20.18
C GLN A 247 -17.82 12.19 -20.16
N LYS A 248 -17.03 12.48 -19.12
CA LYS A 248 -15.76 11.79 -18.86
C LYS A 248 -16.00 10.43 -18.23
N CYS A 249 -15.11 9.47 -18.49
CA CYS A 249 -15.14 8.16 -17.81
C CYS A 249 -15.05 8.29 -16.29
N TYR A 250 -14.30 9.29 -15.82
CA TYR A 250 -14.17 9.63 -14.40
C TYR A 250 -14.40 11.12 -14.20
N LYS A 251 -15.15 11.46 -13.16
CA LYS A 251 -15.50 12.87 -12.87
C LYS A 251 -14.32 13.62 -12.25
N PHE A 252 -13.51 12.93 -11.45
CA PHE A 252 -12.53 13.52 -10.54
C PHE A 252 -11.07 13.12 -10.81
N ILE A 253 -10.84 12.12 -11.68
CA ILE A 253 -9.52 11.59 -12.04
C ILE A 253 -9.34 11.41 -13.55
#